data_AF-A0A355DWW7-F1
#
_entry.id   AF-A0A355DWW7-F1
#
_cell.length_a   1.000
_cell.length_b   1.000
_cell.length_c   1.000
_cell.angle_alpha   90.00
_cell.angle_beta   90.00
_cell.angle_gamma   90.00
#
_symmetry.space_group_name_H-M   'P 1'
#
loop_
_entity.id
_entity.type
_entity.pdbx_description
1 polymer ?
#
loop_
_entity_poly.entity_id
_entity_poly.type
_entity_poly.pdbx_seq_one_letter_code
_entity_poly.pdbx_strand_id
1 'polypeptide(L)' 'MPSIGDPPQQLPSLPGAETEAKAIAQLLNTQALIGKQASKAEIIKRMQQARLIHLA' A
#
# COMPACT_ATOMS: atom_id res chain seq x y z
N MET A 1 -12.87 -18.15 9.64
CA MET A 1 -12.95 -16.70 9.34
C MET A 1 -12.44 -15.96 10.56
N PRO A 2 -11.60 -14.94 10.42
CA PRO A 2 -11.18 -14.13 11.55
C PRO A 2 -12.38 -13.41 12.17
N SER A 3 -12.37 -13.25 13.49
CA SER A 3 -13.42 -12.63 14.29
C SER A 3 -12.89 -11.39 15.01
N ILE A 4 -13.79 -10.51 15.42
CA ILE A 4 -13.43 -9.32 16.21
C ILE A 4 -12.83 -9.79 17.55
N GLY A 5 -11.60 -9.38 17.84
CA GLY A 5 -10.86 -9.76 19.05
C GLY A 5 -9.76 -10.80 18.83
N ASP A 6 -9.71 -11.45 17.66
CA ASP A 6 -8.60 -12.34 17.31
C ASP A 6 -7.28 -11.55 17.15
N PRO A 7 -6.13 -12.18 17.47
CA PRO A 7 -4.83 -11.57 17.21
C PRO A 7 -4.62 -11.32 15.71
N PRO A 8 -3.80 -10.31 15.33
CA PRO A 8 -3.54 -10.01 13.93
C PRO A 8 -2.89 -11.19 13.23
N GLN A 9 -3.48 -11.60 12.11
CA GLN A 9 -2.97 -12.69 11.28
C GLN A 9 -2.13 -12.14 10.13
N GLN A 10 -0.91 -12.65 9.98
CA GLN A 10 -0.09 -12.37 8.80
C GLN A 10 -0.75 -12.99 7.56
N LEU A 11 -1.07 -12.15 6.59
CA LEU A 11 -1.61 -12.60 5.31
C LEU A 11 -0.47 -13.05 4.38
N PRO A 12 -0.75 -14.03 3.48
CA PRO A 12 0.18 -14.32 2.39
C PRO A 12 0.38 -13.09 1.52
N SER A 13 1.55 -12.99 0.90
CA SER A 13 1.80 -11.94 -0.09
C SER A 13 0.82 -12.06 -1.26
N LEU A 14 0.37 -10.92 -1.78
CA LEU A 14 -0.51 -10.85 -2.95
C LEU A 14 0.35 -10.81 -4.22
N PRO A 15 0.41 -11.92 -5.00
CA PRO A 15 1.18 -11.95 -6.24
C PRO A 15 0.47 -11.08 -7.27
N GLY A 16 0.95 -9.85 -7.48
CA GLY A 16 0.38 -8.87 -8.40
C GLY A 16 0.31 -7.46 -7.85
N ALA A 17 0.31 -7.30 -6.52
CA ALA A 17 0.19 -5.99 -5.87
C ALA A 17 1.30 -5.01 -6.30
N GLU A 18 2.55 -5.46 -6.36
CA GLU A 18 3.66 -4.63 -6.81
C GLU A 18 3.52 -4.22 -8.29
N THR A 19 3.02 -5.13 -9.13
CA THR A 19 2.79 -4.87 -10.56
C THR A 19 1.69 -3.83 -10.76
N GLU A 20 0.57 -3.98 -10.05
CA GLU A 20 -0.54 -3.03 -10.06
C GLU A 20 -0.08 -1.64 -9.57
N ALA A 21 0.59 -1.58 -8.42
CA ALA A 21 1.08 -0.34 -7.86
C ALA A 21 2.02 0.42 -8.83
N LYS A 22 2.90 -0.29 -9.54
CA LYS A 22 3.76 0.30 -10.58
C LYS A 22 2.97 0.83 -11.78
N ALA A 23 2.00 0.07 -12.27
CA ALA A 23 1.17 0.46 -13.41
C ALA A 23 0.33 1.72 -13.10
N ILE A 24 -0.29 1.77 -11.93
CA ILE A 24 -1.07 2.94 -11.49
C ILE A 24 -0.16 4.15 -11.26
N ALA A 25 1.04 3.96 -10.69
CA ALA A 25 2.00 5.04 -10.50
C ALA A 25 2.44 5.66 -11.83
N GLN A 26 2.67 4.84 -12.87
CA GLN A 26 2.94 5.32 -14.22
C GLN A 26 1.77 6.11 -14.80
N LEU A 27 0.55 5.58 -14.68
CA LEU A 27 -0.67 6.24 -15.18
C LEU A 27 -0.90 7.61 -14.54
N LEU A 28 -0.63 7.74 -13.24
CA LEU A 28 -0.83 8.96 -12.47
C LEU A 28 0.42 9.86 -12.40
N ASN A 29 1.47 9.52 -13.15
CA ASN A 29 2.75 10.22 -13.17
C ASN A 29 3.30 10.50 -11.75
N THR A 30 3.37 9.43 -10.95
CA THR A 30 3.85 9.47 -9.56
C THR A 30 4.77 8.28 -9.29
N GLN A 31 5.30 8.21 -8.07
CA GLN A 31 6.17 7.13 -7.63
C GLN A 31 5.43 6.21 -6.66
N ALA A 32 5.31 4.92 -7.01
CA ALA A 32 4.83 3.90 -6.08
C ALA A 32 5.82 3.71 -4.92
N LEU A 33 5.30 3.57 -3.69
CA LEU A 33 6.05 3.12 -2.54
C LEU A 33 5.86 1.61 -2.38
N ILE A 34 6.94 0.83 -2.48
CA ILE A 34 6.89 -0.64 -2.48
C ILE A 34 7.72 -1.21 -1.32
N GLY A 35 7.27 -2.34 -0.75
CA GLY A 35 8.01 -3.07 0.27
C GLY A 35 8.40 -2.18 1.46
N LYS A 36 9.69 -2.16 1.80
CA LYS A 36 10.21 -1.37 2.94
C LYS A 36 10.03 0.15 2.79
N GLN A 37 9.83 0.65 1.56
CA GLN A 37 9.59 2.07 1.33
C GLN A 37 8.17 2.49 1.77
N ALA A 38 7.20 1.57 1.73
CA ALA A 38 5.81 1.77 2.16
C ALA A 38 5.68 1.72 3.69
N SER A 39 6.55 2.44 4.41
CA SER A 39 6.53 2.49 5.87
C SER A 39 5.41 3.40 6.39
N LYS A 40 4.91 3.12 7.60
CA LYS A 40 3.90 3.96 8.27
C LYS A 40 4.30 5.45 8.31
N ALA A 41 5.55 5.73 8.64
CA ALA A 41 6.05 7.11 8.76
C ALA A 41 6.00 7.85 7.40
N GLU A 42 6.49 7.20 6.34
CA GLU A 42 6.51 7.80 4.99
C GLU A 42 5.09 7.95 4.43
N ILE A 43 4.21 6.97 4.65
CA ILE A 43 2.82 7.03 4.23
C ILE A 43 2.09 8.17 4.92
N ILE A 44 2.18 8.29 6.25
CA ILE A 44 1.49 9.37 7.00
C ILE A 44 1.95 10.74 6.50
N LYS A 45 3.25 10.92 6.27
CA LYS A 45 3.81 12.18 5.75
C LYS A 45 3.21 12.56 4.39
N ARG A 46 3.13 11.60 3.45
CA ARG A 46 2.58 11.85 2.10
C ARG A 46 1.05 11.98 2.10
N MET A 47 0.37 11.22 2.96
CA MET A 47 -1.08 11.17 3.07
C MET A 47 -1.68 12.54 3.37
N GLN A 48 -1.00 13.37 4.18
CA GLN A 48 -1.45 14.72 4.50
C GLN A 48 -1.59 15.64 3.27
N GLN A 49 -0.85 15.36 2.20
CA GLN A 49 -0.85 16.15 0.96
C GLN A 49 -1.46 15.38 -0.22
N ALA A 50 -1.78 14.10 -0.03
CA ALA A 50 -2.28 13.23 -1.08
C ALA A 50 -3.74 13.55 -1.39
N ARG A 51 -4.04 13.74 -2.68
CA ARG A 51 -5.42 13.86 -3.18
C ARG A 51 -6.09 12.50 -3.39
N LEU A 52 -5.30 11.47 -3.63
CA LEU A 52 -5.73 10.11 -3.96
C LEU A 52 -4.76 9.11 -3.33
N ILE A 53 -5.29 7.98 -2.85
CA ILE A 53 -4.51 6.87 -2.31
C ILE A 53 -4.98 5.59 -2.98
N HIS A 54 -4.05 4.90 -3.64
CA HIS A 54 -4.26 3.57 -4.19
C HIS A 54 -3.47 2.55 -3.35
N LEU A 55 -4.13 1.48 -2.92
CA LEU A 55 -3.57 0.42 -2.09
C LEU A 55 -3.84 -0.93 -2.78
N ALA A 56 -2.76 -1.56 -3.24
CA ALA A 56 -2.75 -2.86 -3.92
C ALA A 56 -2.25 -3.97 -2.99
#